data_AF-A0A293MH78-F1
#
_entry.id   AF-A0A293MH78-F1
#
_cell.length_a   1.000
_cell.length_b   1.000
_cell.length_c   1.000
_cell.angle_alpha   90.00
_cell.angle_beta   90.00
_cell.angle_gamma   90.00
#
_symmetry.space_group_name_H-M   'P 1'
#
loop_
_entity.id
_entity.type
_entity.pdbx_description
1 polymer ?
#
loop_
_entity_poly.entity_id
_entity_poly.type
_entity_poly.pdbx_seq_one_letter_code
_entity_poly.pdbx_strand_id
1 'polypeptide(L)'
;MLNQKLKPALLYLWWIDGKNYTELTRPWYAKALAFPLNYILPGQMQSAATRAVHIKLEQLDVDDTHGIESAVFKEAQECLTTLSQRLGKDPFFFGKRPTSLDAVVFGHLAPLLKAPFPSPALQHHLKACDNLADFVGRILQQYFPPPKVGEGDQNYTTYTNSPGNDTKVTWTDLILSVGFATFAMVGYAFMSGLVEFVPFSD
;
A
#
# COMPACT_ATOMS: atom_id res chain seq x y z
N MET A 1 14.10 12.53 -12.19
CA MET A 1 13.16 13.48 -11.54
C MET A 1 12.05 12.79 -10.76
N LEU A 2 11.06 12.15 -11.40
CA LEU A 2 9.89 11.58 -10.69
C LEU A 2 10.27 10.60 -9.56
N ASN A 3 11.06 9.58 -9.90
CA ASN A 3 11.53 8.58 -8.93
C ASN A 3 12.47 9.13 -7.85
N GLN A 4 13.06 10.31 -8.09
CA GLN A 4 14.02 10.90 -7.16
C GLN A 4 13.37 11.90 -6.21
N LYS A 5 12.33 12.63 -6.65
CA LYS A 5 11.64 13.67 -5.88
C LYS A 5 10.27 13.21 -5.36
N LEU A 6 9.45 12.63 -6.21
CA LEU A 6 8.07 12.27 -5.87
C LEU A 6 7.97 10.94 -5.11
N LYS A 7 8.73 9.93 -5.53
CA LYS A 7 8.74 8.61 -4.88
C LYS A 7 9.05 8.66 -3.38
N PRO A 8 10.09 9.37 -2.88
CA PRO A 8 10.34 9.43 -1.44
C PRO A 8 9.18 10.07 -0.67
N ALA A 9 8.51 11.07 -1.24
CA ALA A 9 7.33 11.68 -0.62
C ALA A 9 6.14 10.74 -0.53
N LEU A 10 5.91 9.94 -1.57
CA LEU A 10 4.90 8.90 -1.51
C LEU A 10 5.27 7.85 -0.46
N LEU A 11 6.51 7.37 -0.43
CA LEU A 11 6.94 6.40 0.57
C LEU A 11 6.77 6.94 1.99
N TYR A 12 7.08 8.21 2.21
CA TYR A 12 6.83 8.89 3.48
C TYR A 12 5.34 8.89 3.82
N LEU A 13 4.49 9.34 2.90
CA LEU A 13 3.04 9.43 3.10
C LEU A 13 2.38 8.07 3.37
N TRP A 14 2.80 7.02 2.68
CA TRP A 14 2.20 5.68 2.77
C TRP A 14 2.70 4.88 3.98
N TRP A 15 3.99 4.98 4.32
CA TRP A 15 4.65 4.05 5.25
C TRP A 15 5.25 4.70 6.50
N ILE A 16 5.60 5.98 6.44
CA ILE A 16 6.29 6.68 7.53
C ILE A 16 5.30 7.50 8.35
N ASP A 17 4.36 8.20 7.71
CA ASP A 17 3.32 8.92 8.45
C ASP A 17 2.48 7.94 9.28
N GLY A 18 2.55 8.10 10.60
CA GLY A 18 1.91 7.20 11.55
C GLY A 18 0.40 7.14 11.39
N LYS A 19 -0.25 8.27 11.04
CA LYS A 19 -1.70 8.32 10.85
C LYS A 19 -2.13 7.54 9.61
N ASN A 20 -1.53 7.86 8.46
CA ASN A 20 -1.83 7.16 7.22
C ASN A 20 -1.48 5.67 7.27
N TYR A 21 -0.35 5.30 7.87
CA TYR A 21 0.07 3.91 7.93
C TYR A 21 -0.90 3.05 8.75
N THR A 22 -1.30 3.53 9.93
CA THR A 22 -2.12 2.76 10.87
C THR A 22 -3.58 2.67 10.43
N GLU A 23 -4.15 3.77 9.92
CA GLU A 23 -5.57 3.85 9.57
C GLU A 23 -5.87 3.37 8.15
N LEU A 24 -4.93 3.50 7.22
CA LEU A 24 -5.15 3.23 5.80
C LEU A 24 -4.26 2.13 5.25
N THR A 25 -2.94 2.33 5.24
CA THR A 25 -2.03 1.45 4.49
C THR A 25 -2.00 0.03 5.05
N ARG A 26 -1.73 -0.11 6.35
CA ARG A 26 -1.64 -1.41 7.02
C ARG A 26 -2.94 -2.22 6.91
N PRO A 27 -4.14 -1.69 7.25
CA PRO A 27 -5.37 -2.48 7.15
C PRO A 27 -5.74 -2.83 5.71
N TRP A 28 -5.42 -1.98 4.71
CA TRP A 28 -5.65 -2.31 3.31
C TRP A 28 -4.80 -3.50 2.86
N TYR A 29 -3.50 -3.47 3.14
CA TYR A 29 -2.62 -4.61 2.84
C TYR A 29 -3.00 -5.85 3.64
N ALA A 30 -3.35 -5.70 4.91
CA ALA A 30 -3.73 -6.83 5.76
C ALA A 30 -5.02 -7.53 5.31
N LYS A 31 -5.97 -6.78 4.72
CA LYS A 31 -7.20 -7.33 4.14
C LYS A 31 -6.97 -7.99 2.77
N ALA A 32 -6.04 -7.46 1.98
CA ALA A 32 -5.76 -7.97 0.65
C ALA A 32 -4.93 -9.27 0.66
N LEU A 33 -4.25 -9.58 1.77
CA LEU A 33 -3.30 -10.69 1.89
C LEU A 33 -3.82 -11.74 2.86
N ALA A 34 -3.56 -13.02 2.56
CA ALA A 34 -3.84 -14.10 3.49
C ALA A 34 -2.80 -14.14 4.62
N PHE A 35 -3.19 -14.71 5.76
CA PHE A 35 -2.25 -15.09 6.80
C PHE A 35 -1.23 -16.11 6.24
N PRO A 36 0.08 -16.00 6.58
CA PRO A 36 0.72 -15.07 7.52
C PRO A 36 1.25 -13.77 6.89
N LEU A 37 1.13 -13.63 5.57
CA LEU A 37 1.74 -12.55 4.81
C LEU A 37 1.16 -11.16 5.16
N ASN A 38 -0.09 -11.12 5.59
CA ASN A 38 -0.76 -9.91 6.10
C ASN A 38 -0.04 -9.24 7.28
N TYR A 39 0.73 -9.98 8.09
CA TYR A 39 1.52 -9.41 9.20
C TYR A 39 2.96 -9.11 8.79
N ILE A 40 3.56 -9.97 7.98
CA ILE A 40 4.99 -9.88 7.64
C ILE A 40 5.24 -8.80 6.58
N LEU A 41 4.42 -8.75 5.53
CA LEU A 41 4.69 -7.89 4.38
C LEU A 41 4.61 -6.39 4.72
N PRO A 42 3.57 -5.88 5.44
CA PRO A 42 3.53 -4.47 5.77
C PRO A 42 4.72 -4.01 6.60
N GLY A 43 5.19 -4.84 7.54
CA GLY A 43 6.39 -4.55 8.33
C GLY A 43 7.66 -4.47 7.48
N GLN A 44 7.86 -5.43 6.57
CA GLN A 44 9.00 -5.40 5.65
C GLN A 44 8.97 -4.18 4.72
N MET A 45 7.79 -3.85 4.17
CA MET A 45 7.63 -2.69 3.29
C MET A 45 7.85 -1.38 4.03
N GLN A 46 7.38 -1.27 5.28
CA GLN A 46 7.63 -0.11 6.13
C GLN A 46 9.13 0.06 6.39
N SER A 47 9.82 -0.98 6.83
CA SER A 47 11.27 -0.91 7.08
C SER A 47 12.06 -0.56 5.81
N ALA A 48 11.67 -1.10 4.65
CA ALA A 48 12.28 -0.77 3.37
C ALA A 48 12.04 0.70 2.97
N ALA A 49 10.82 1.21 3.17
CA ALA A 49 10.46 2.60 2.89
C ALA A 49 11.24 3.57 3.79
N THR A 50 11.28 3.30 5.10
CA THR A 50 12.05 4.09 6.07
C THR A 50 13.52 4.14 5.66
N ARG A 51 14.14 2.99 5.34
CA ARG A 51 15.54 2.94 4.90
C ARG A 51 15.77 3.72 3.60
N ALA A 52 14.87 3.60 2.63
CA ALA A 52 15.01 4.32 1.36
C ALA A 52 14.92 5.84 1.52
N VAL A 53 14.04 6.33 2.40
CA VAL A 53 13.92 7.76 2.70
C VAL A 53 15.14 8.25 3.48
N HIS A 54 15.60 7.50 4.49
CA HIS A 54 16.78 7.88 5.29
C HIS A 54 18.06 7.97 4.44
N ILE A 55 18.31 7.00 3.55
CA ILE A 55 19.46 7.06 2.62
C ILE A 55 19.37 8.29 1.72
N LYS A 56 18.16 8.67 1.32
CA LYS A 56 17.97 9.86 0.47
C LYS A 56 18.23 11.17 1.22
N LEU A 57 17.98 11.18 2.53
CA LEU A 57 18.16 12.31 3.43
C LEU A 57 19.38 12.15 4.34
N GLU A 58 20.48 11.58 3.83
CA GLU A 58 21.78 11.37 4.51
C GLU A 58 22.39 12.61 5.24
N GLN A 59 21.72 13.76 5.20
CA GLN A 59 22.15 15.04 5.76
C GLN A 59 21.22 15.62 6.84
N LEU A 60 20.06 15.01 7.13
CA LEU A 60 19.19 15.45 8.22
C LEU A 60 19.37 14.57 9.44
N ASP A 61 19.39 15.21 10.62
CA ASP A 61 19.47 14.54 11.90
C ASP A 61 18.24 13.62 12.05
N VAL A 62 18.47 12.36 12.47
CA VAL A 62 17.46 11.29 12.46
C VAL A 62 16.28 11.61 13.38
N ASP A 63 16.47 12.53 14.32
CA ASP A 63 15.48 12.95 15.31
C ASP A 63 14.50 14.03 14.77
N ASP A 64 14.82 14.71 13.67
CA ASP A 64 13.96 15.75 13.09
C ASP A 64 13.01 15.18 12.02
N THR A 65 12.03 14.41 12.48
CA THR A 65 10.99 13.82 11.62
C THR A 65 10.20 14.88 10.85
N HIS A 66 9.99 16.07 11.45
CA HIS A 66 9.27 17.17 10.81
C HIS A 66 10.09 17.89 9.74
N GLY A 67 11.39 18.08 9.96
CA GLY A 67 12.31 18.61 8.94
C GLY A 67 12.38 17.72 7.71
N ILE A 68 12.43 16.39 7.92
CA ILE A 68 12.42 15.40 6.84
C ILE A 68 11.12 15.47 6.04
N GLU A 69 9.97 15.50 6.72
CA GLU A 69 8.66 15.64 6.08
C GLU A 69 8.60 16.86 5.16
N SER A 70 8.95 18.03 5.71
CA SER A 70 8.88 19.31 5.01
C SER A 70 9.80 19.33 3.77
N ALA A 71 11.03 18.83 3.90
CA ALA A 71 11.99 18.77 2.80
C ALA A 71 11.47 17.89 1.65
N VAL A 72 11.01 16.69 1.99
CA VAL A 72 10.52 15.71 1.01
C VAL A 72 9.24 16.21 0.32
N PHE A 73 8.32 16.81 1.08
CA PHE A 73 7.08 17.35 0.53
C PHE A 73 7.35 18.55 -0.36
N LYS A 74 8.28 19.44 0.00
CA LYS A 74 8.68 20.57 -0.83
C LYS A 74 9.23 20.10 -2.18
N GLU A 75 10.15 19.15 -2.20
CA GLU A 75 10.70 18.60 -3.45
C GLU A 75 9.63 17.94 -4.33
N ALA A 76 8.68 17.24 -3.71
CA ALA A 76 7.57 16.63 -4.41
C ALA A 76 6.60 17.67 -4.98
N GLN A 77 6.28 18.73 -4.25
CA GLN A 77 5.45 19.84 -4.72
C GLN A 77 6.09 20.55 -5.91
N GLU A 78 7.39 20.84 -5.87
CA GLU A 78 8.14 21.38 -7.02
C GLU A 78 8.08 20.45 -8.23
N CYS A 79 8.20 19.14 -8.00
CA CYS A 79 8.08 18.14 -9.06
C CYS A 79 6.68 18.14 -9.68
N LEU A 80 5.62 18.20 -8.87
CA LEU A 80 4.23 18.27 -9.33
C LEU A 80 3.98 19.55 -10.13
N THR A 81 4.45 20.70 -9.65
CA THR A 81 4.33 21.98 -10.38
C THR A 81 5.06 21.91 -11.72
N THR A 82 6.26 21.33 -11.76
CA THR A 82 7.02 21.14 -13.00
C THR A 82 6.28 20.21 -13.97
N LEU A 83 5.68 19.12 -13.49
CA LEU A 83 4.87 18.22 -14.32
C LEU A 83 3.62 18.92 -14.86
N SER A 84 2.94 19.71 -14.02
CA SER A 84 1.79 20.51 -14.45
C SER A 84 2.18 21.48 -15.56
N GLN A 85 3.31 22.18 -15.43
CA GLN A 85 3.83 23.06 -16.49
C GLN A 85 4.19 22.29 -17.77
N ARG A 86 4.77 21.09 -17.64
CA ARG A 86 5.15 20.25 -18.78
C ARG A 86 3.95 19.66 -19.52
N LEU A 87 2.89 19.30 -18.81
CA LEU A 87 1.64 18.84 -19.43
C LEU A 87 0.89 20.00 -20.10
N GLY A 88 0.92 21.19 -19.49
CA GLY A 88 0.29 22.39 -20.03
C GLY A 88 -1.21 22.15 -20.29
N LYS A 89 -1.60 22.28 -21.56
CA LYS A 89 -2.97 22.07 -22.05
C LYS A 89 -3.14 20.77 -22.85
N ASP A 90 -2.06 20.02 -23.03
CA ASP A 90 -2.09 18.81 -23.83
C ASP A 90 -2.73 17.65 -23.06
N PRO A 91 -3.29 16.64 -23.76
CA PRO A 91 -3.88 15.51 -23.10
C PRO A 91 -2.88 14.53 -22.51
N PHE A 92 -1.68 14.46 -23.08
CA PHE A 92 -0.57 13.64 -22.64
C PHE A 92 0.74 14.45 -22.71
N PHE A 93 1.79 14.01 -22.04
CA PHE A 93 3.06 14.75 -21.96
C PHE A 93 3.76 14.96 -23.33
N PHE A 94 3.47 14.13 -24.32
CA PHE A 94 3.99 14.24 -25.69
C PHE A 94 2.89 14.47 -26.72
N GLY A 95 1.83 15.19 -26.34
CA GLY A 95 0.75 15.60 -27.24
C GLY A 95 -0.48 14.70 -27.13
N LYS A 96 -0.91 14.11 -28.25
CA LYS A 96 -2.23 13.46 -28.35
C LYS A 96 -2.28 11.96 -28.04
N ARG A 97 -1.13 11.29 -27.96
CA ARG A 97 -1.06 9.83 -27.73
C ARG A 97 -0.38 9.56 -26.39
N PRO A 98 -0.85 8.54 -25.64
CA PRO A 98 -0.19 8.14 -24.42
C PRO A 98 1.21 7.59 -24.72
N THR A 99 2.13 7.85 -23.81
CA THR A 99 3.51 7.37 -23.85
C THR A 99 3.85 6.60 -22.58
N SER A 100 5.02 5.95 -22.57
CA SER A 100 5.54 5.29 -21.37
C SER A 100 5.71 6.26 -20.20
N LEU A 101 6.03 7.53 -20.47
CA LEU A 101 6.11 8.57 -19.45
C LEU A 101 4.73 8.79 -18.80
N ASP A 102 3.67 8.89 -19.59
CA ASP A 102 2.31 9.06 -19.08
C ASP A 102 1.91 7.90 -18.14
N ALA A 103 2.26 6.67 -18.50
CA ALA A 103 2.01 5.50 -17.65
C ALA A 103 2.77 5.57 -16.32
N VAL A 104 4.04 5.98 -16.34
CA VAL A 104 4.84 6.13 -15.12
C VAL A 104 4.31 7.26 -14.24
N VAL A 105 3.96 8.41 -14.83
CA VAL A 105 3.37 9.54 -14.08
C VAL A 105 2.03 9.13 -13.50
N PHE A 106 1.15 8.52 -14.30
CA PHE A 106 -0.13 8.00 -13.86
C PHE A 106 0.00 7.05 -12.67
N GLY A 107 0.95 6.09 -12.72
CA GLY A 107 1.16 5.13 -11.64
C GLY A 107 1.54 5.77 -10.30
N HIS A 108 2.08 6.98 -10.29
CA HIS A 108 2.38 7.72 -9.07
C HIS A 108 1.24 8.67 -8.66
N LEU A 109 0.60 9.33 -9.63
CA LEU A 109 -0.45 10.32 -9.36
C LEU A 109 -1.79 9.68 -9.01
N ALA A 110 -2.16 8.57 -9.65
CA ALA A 110 -3.46 7.95 -9.43
C ALA A 110 -3.65 7.43 -7.99
N PRO A 111 -2.69 6.69 -7.39
CA PRO A 111 -2.80 6.30 -5.98
C PRO A 111 -2.82 7.52 -5.05
N LEU A 112 -2.01 8.54 -5.33
CA LEU A 112 -1.97 9.77 -4.55
C LEU A 112 -3.31 10.52 -4.56
N LEU A 113 -3.98 10.56 -5.71
CA LEU A 113 -5.26 11.27 -5.86
C LEU A 113 -6.46 10.48 -5.33
N LYS A 114 -6.45 9.16 -5.46
CA LYS A 114 -7.61 8.30 -5.17
C LYS A 114 -7.61 7.68 -3.78
N ALA A 115 -6.45 7.55 -3.13
CA ALA A 115 -6.40 7.00 -1.79
C ALA A 115 -7.00 7.99 -0.76
N PRO A 116 -7.84 7.52 0.18
CA PRO A 116 -8.47 8.35 1.20
C PRO A 116 -7.53 8.62 2.40
N PHE A 117 -6.42 9.34 2.18
CA PHE A 117 -5.44 9.62 3.24
C PHE A 117 -6.02 10.49 4.38
N PRO A 118 -5.85 10.09 5.65
CA PRO A 118 -6.12 10.94 6.82
C PRO A 118 -5.33 12.26 6.85
N SER A 119 -4.07 12.26 6.37
CA SER A 119 -3.21 13.45 6.28
C SER A 119 -2.98 13.86 4.79
N PRO A 120 -3.90 14.61 4.17
CA PRO A 120 -3.87 14.89 2.74
C PRO A 120 -2.92 16.02 2.29
N ALA A 121 -1.80 16.29 2.98
CA ALA A 121 -0.94 17.45 2.69
C ALA A 121 -0.47 17.52 1.22
N LEU A 122 0.12 16.43 0.71
CA LEU A 122 0.55 16.34 -0.69
C LEU A 122 -0.62 16.19 -1.67
N GLN A 123 -1.71 15.56 -1.22
CA GLN A 123 -2.91 15.36 -2.03
C GLN A 123 -3.62 16.68 -2.34
N HIS A 124 -3.63 17.62 -1.40
CA HIS A 124 -4.18 18.97 -1.62
C HIS A 124 -3.42 19.72 -2.72
N HIS A 125 -2.08 19.67 -2.72
CA HIS A 125 -1.27 20.31 -3.76
C HIS A 125 -1.53 19.69 -5.14
N LEU A 126 -1.68 18.36 -5.20
CA LEU A 126 -2.04 17.68 -6.45
C LEU A 126 -3.43 18.10 -6.95
N LYS A 127 -4.41 18.23 -6.05
CA LYS A 127 -5.77 18.70 -6.39
C LYS A 127 -5.80 20.15 -6.83
N ALA A 128 -4.89 20.99 -6.35
CA ALA A 128 -4.73 22.37 -6.84
C ALA A 128 -4.18 22.44 -8.27
N CYS A 129 -3.57 21.35 -8.77
CA CYS A 129 -3.11 21.24 -10.15
C CYS A 129 -4.19 20.56 -11.02
N ASP A 130 -5.20 21.32 -11.43
CA ASP A 130 -6.38 20.80 -12.16
C ASP A 130 -6.01 19.97 -13.40
N ASN A 131 -5.03 20.42 -14.17
CA ASN A 131 -4.59 19.72 -15.38
C ASN A 131 -4.03 18.30 -15.11
N LEU A 132 -3.35 18.11 -13.97
CA LEU A 132 -2.87 16.79 -13.55
C LEU A 132 -4.00 15.92 -13.03
N ALA A 133 -4.97 16.50 -12.32
CA ALA A 133 -6.16 15.78 -11.87
C ALA A 133 -7.00 15.30 -13.07
N ASP A 134 -7.18 16.16 -14.07
CA ASP A 134 -7.87 15.84 -15.33
C ASP A 134 -7.10 14.79 -16.14
N PHE A 135 -5.77 14.86 -16.17
CA PHE A 135 -4.93 13.82 -16.77
C PHE A 135 -5.18 12.45 -16.14
N VAL A 136 -5.17 12.35 -14.82
CA VAL A 136 -5.48 11.09 -14.11
C VAL A 136 -6.91 10.64 -14.40
N GLY A 137 -7.88 11.56 -14.37
CA GLY A 137 -9.28 11.27 -14.67
C GLY A 137 -9.49 10.69 -16.07
N ARG A 138 -8.84 11.28 -17.08
CA ARG A 138 -8.90 10.80 -18.47
C ARG A 138 -8.31 9.41 -18.64
N ILE A 139 -7.16 9.13 -18.04
CA ILE A 139 -6.55 7.80 -18.12
C ILE A 139 -7.42 6.75 -17.44
N LEU A 140 -7.99 7.06 -16.26
CA LEU A 140 -8.92 6.14 -15.59
C LEU A 140 -10.14 5.84 -16.45
N GLN A 141 -10.77 6.86 -17.04
CA GLN A 141 -11.95 6.66 -17.88
C GLN A 141 -11.63 5.88 -19.16
N GLN A 142 -10.49 6.14 -19.79
CA GLN A 142 -10.13 5.55 -21.08
C GLN A 142 -9.59 4.12 -20.96
N TYR A 143 -8.80 3.82 -19.93
CA TYR A 143 -8.09 2.54 -19.80
C TYR A 143 -8.54 1.68 -18.62
N PHE A 144 -9.24 2.25 -17.64
CA PHE A 144 -9.75 1.55 -16.46
C PHE A 144 -11.24 1.85 -16.23
N PRO A 145 -12.11 1.61 -17.24
CA PRO A 145 -13.53 1.93 -17.12
C PRO A 145 -14.15 1.14 -15.96
N PRO A 146 -15.07 1.76 -15.20
CA PRO A 146 -15.77 1.04 -14.14
C PRO A 146 -16.55 -0.13 -14.74
N PRO A 147 -16.67 -1.26 -14.01
CA PRO A 147 -17.45 -2.39 -14.48
C PRO A 147 -18.88 -1.93 -14.77
N LYS A 148 -19.40 -2.30 -15.94
CA LYS A 148 -20.78 -2.00 -16.31
C LYS A 148 -21.69 -2.71 -15.32
N VAL A 149 -22.49 -1.95 -14.58
CA VAL A 149 -23.53 -2.49 -13.71
C VAL A 149 -24.54 -3.22 -14.60
N GLY A 150 -24.38 -4.54 -14.77
CA GLY A 150 -25.28 -5.36 -15.60
C GLY A 150 -24.71 -6.64 -16.21
N GLU A 151 -23.40 -6.83 -16.30
CA GLU A 151 -22.80 -8.10 -16.77
C GLU A 151 -22.07 -8.79 -15.61
N GLY A 152 -22.71 -9.85 -15.10
CA GLY A 152 -22.18 -10.65 -14.01
C GLY A 152 -21.00 -11.50 -14.46
N ASP A 153 -19.80 -11.05 -14.14
CA ASP A 153 -18.64 -11.92 -13.94
C ASP A 153 -18.38 -12.05 -12.44
N GLN A 154 -18.68 -13.24 -11.92
CA GLN A 154 -18.67 -13.61 -10.49
C GLN A 154 -17.27 -13.70 -9.85
N ASN A 155 -16.25 -13.04 -10.39
CA ASN A 155 -14.85 -13.22 -9.93
C ASN A 155 -14.14 -11.95 -9.43
N TYR A 156 -14.87 -10.84 -9.22
CA TYR A 156 -14.33 -9.68 -8.51
C TYR A 156 -14.97 -9.64 -7.12
N THR A 157 -14.30 -10.21 -6.12
CA THR A 157 -14.69 -10.04 -4.72
C THR A 157 -14.62 -8.56 -4.38
N THR A 158 -15.77 -7.90 -4.50
CA THR A 158 -15.98 -6.54 -4.01
C THR A 158 -15.97 -6.62 -2.49
N TYR A 159 -14.94 -6.07 -1.85
CA TYR A 159 -14.93 -5.87 -0.40
C TYR A 159 -15.87 -4.71 -0.03
N THR A 160 -17.18 -4.93 -0.10
CA THR A 160 -18.17 -4.05 0.53
C THR A 160 -18.25 -4.40 2.01
N ASN A 161 -17.80 -3.49 2.86
CA ASN A 161 -18.00 -3.57 4.31
C ASN A 161 -19.52 -3.56 4.60
N SER A 162 -20.02 -4.66 5.14
CA SER A 162 -21.23 -4.68 5.96
C SER A 162 -20.80 -5.00 7.40
N PRO A 163 -21.14 -4.17 8.42
CA PRO A 163 -20.85 -4.49 9.80
C PRO A 163 -21.90 -5.52 10.27
N GLY A 164 -21.63 -6.79 9.98
CA GLY A 164 -22.48 -7.91 10.36
C GLY A 164 -21.59 -9.02 10.89
N ASN A 165 -21.74 -9.28 12.18
CA ASN A 165 -21.09 -10.35 12.93
C ASN A 165 -21.38 -11.73 12.30
N ASP A 166 -20.47 -12.23 11.46
CA ASP A 166 -20.44 -13.63 11.01
C ASP A 166 -18.99 -14.11 11.01
N THR A 167 -18.66 -15.02 11.93
CA THR A 167 -17.35 -15.66 12.05
C THR A 167 -17.14 -16.66 10.90
N LYS A 168 -16.79 -16.15 9.71
CA LYS A 168 -16.35 -17.00 8.60
C LYS A 168 -14.91 -17.44 8.84
N VAL A 169 -14.74 -18.53 9.58
CA VAL A 169 -13.44 -19.14 9.85
C VAL A 169 -12.86 -19.65 8.53
N THR A 170 -11.72 -19.12 8.10
CA THR A 170 -11.09 -19.55 6.84
C THR A 170 -10.40 -20.90 7.01
N TRP A 171 -10.18 -21.64 5.92
CA TRP A 171 -9.48 -22.94 5.97
C TRP A 171 -8.06 -22.81 6.56
N THR A 172 -7.43 -21.65 6.38
CA THR A 172 -6.15 -21.32 7.01
C THR A 172 -6.26 -21.14 8.53
N ASP A 173 -7.33 -20.51 9.03
CA ASP A 173 -7.55 -20.34 10.47
C ASP A 173 -7.87 -21.68 11.16
N LEU A 174 -8.58 -22.56 10.43
CA LEU A 174 -8.88 -23.92 10.89
C LEU A 174 -7.60 -24.77 10.97
N ILE A 175 -6.76 -24.76 9.93
CA ILE A 175 -5.49 -25.49 9.95
C ILE A 175 -4.56 -24.95 11.03
N LEU A 176 -4.49 -23.62 11.18
CA LEU A 176 -3.61 -23.00 12.16
C LEU A 176 -4.01 -23.37 13.59
N SER A 177 -5.30 -23.33 13.92
CA SER A 177 -5.79 -23.69 15.26
C SER A 177 -5.67 -25.18 15.56
N VAL A 178 -6.02 -26.06 14.62
CA VAL A 178 -5.86 -27.51 14.76
C VAL A 178 -4.38 -27.90 14.85
N GLY A 179 -3.52 -27.28 14.03
CA GLY A 179 -2.07 -27.45 14.09
C GLY A 179 -1.47 -27.01 15.43
N PHE A 180 -1.88 -25.86 15.95
CA PHE A 180 -1.42 -25.38 17.26
C PHE A 180 -1.88 -26.30 18.40
N ALA A 181 -3.15 -26.72 18.39
CA ALA A 181 -3.70 -27.59 19.42
C ALA A 181 -3.02 -28.98 19.40
N THR A 182 -2.80 -29.56 18.22
CA THR A 182 -2.10 -30.85 18.10
C THR A 182 -0.64 -30.73 18.53
N PHE A 183 0.06 -29.66 18.14
CA PHE A 183 1.43 -29.41 18.60
C PHE A 183 1.51 -29.24 20.11
N ALA A 184 0.59 -28.48 20.72
CA ALA A 184 0.53 -28.30 22.17
C ALA A 184 0.19 -29.61 22.90
N MET A 185 -0.76 -30.40 22.39
CA MET A 185 -1.14 -31.71 22.93
C MET A 185 0.03 -32.71 22.86
N VAL A 186 0.73 -32.77 21.73
CA VAL A 186 1.90 -33.63 21.54
C VAL A 186 3.04 -33.17 22.47
N GLY A 187 3.34 -31.88 22.51
CA GLY A 187 4.35 -31.32 23.42
C GLY A 187 4.03 -31.56 24.89
N TYR A 188 2.76 -31.39 25.28
CA TYR A 188 2.29 -31.70 26.63
C TYR A 188 2.38 -33.19 26.94
N ALA A 189 1.98 -34.08 26.03
CA ALA A 189 2.08 -35.53 26.21
C ALA A 189 3.54 -35.99 26.38
N PHE A 190 4.47 -35.39 25.65
CA PHE A 190 5.92 -35.63 25.83
C PHE A 190 6.43 -35.09 27.17
N MET A 191 6.07 -33.86 27.57
CA MET A 191 6.55 -33.27 28.83
C MET A 191 5.93 -33.90 30.08
N SER A 192 4.68 -34.35 30.01
CA SER A 192 3.99 -35.02 31.11
C SER A 192 4.37 -36.50 31.25
N GLY A 193 5.18 -37.04 30.33
CA GLY A 193 5.62 -38.44 30.37
C GLY A 193 4.50 -39.44 30.03
N LEU A 194 3.46 -38.99 29.33
CA LEU A 194 2.29 -39.82 28.95
C LEU A 194 2.57 -40.75 27.77
N VAL A 195 3.75 -40.64 27.15
CA VAL A 195 4.19 -41.48 26.02
C VAL A 195 5.40 -42.30 26.47
N GLU A 196 5.18 -43.59 26.75
CA GLU A 196 6.27 -44.56 26.91
C GLU A 196 6.77 -44.98 25.52
N PHE A 197 8.04 -44.75 25.22
CA PHE A 197 8.71 -45.36 24.08
C PHE A 197 8.86 -46.85 24.37
N VAL A 198 8.06 -47.70 23.70
CA VAL A 198 8.30 -49.14 23.66
C VAL A 198 9.33 -49.39 22.54
N PRO A 199 10.60 -49.70 22.84
CA PRO A 199 11.56 -50.04 21.80
C PRO A 199 11.15 -51.36 21.16
N PHE A 200 11.06 -51.37 19.84
CA PHE A 200 10.82 -52.58 19.05
C PHE A 200 12.07 -53.46 19.18
N SER A 201 11.96 -54.60 19.88
CA SER A 201 13.03 -55.59 19.94
C SER A 201 12.94 -56.45 18.68
N ASP A 202 14.06 -56.57 17.95
CA ASP A 202 14.27 -57.55 16.87
C ASP A 202 14.10 -58.99 17.36
#